data_AF-A0A9W9HSC9-F1
#
_entry.id   AF-A0A9W9HSC9-F1
#
_cell.length_a   1.000
_cell.length_b   1.000
_cell.length_c   1.000
_cell.angle_alpha   90.00
_cell.angle_beta   90.00
_cell.angle_gamma   90.00
#
_symmetry.space_group_name_H-M   'P 1'
#
loop_
_entity.id
_entity.type
_entity.pdbx_description
1 polymer ?
#
loop_
_entity_poly.entity_id
_entity_poly.type
_entity_poly.pdbx_seq_one_letter_code
_entity_poly.pdbx_strand_id
1 'polypeptide(L)'
;MKDEGILDTAKDLVTKAQFAQGWTRVLGEGNPYYYIALFFAQLRNLQSIRLDYVLARNYGYLGHTLKHALLTAPADILSSFNKLAVVEYDGYLPANFHIANPGGTNLYLRPEPWCQTSLAWFLLPSLQSLEARVEDRELRDLLTMVKGPNARTHNLAHLRRLVIRGCRAKEKRIAELLSLTRSITSLHLGLDSWYSRDGQASMKPLTDGTTLLKSLFNLKGTLRDLSIGLNLLSTQVTDSNSLKVCLAPFYGF
;
A
#
# COMPACT_ATOMS: atom_id res chain seq x y z
N MET A 1 18.89 2.69 -27.98
CA MET A 1 17.89 2.96 -29.04
C MET A 1 16.60 3.32 -28.34
N LYS A 2 16.22 4.61 -28.32
CA LYS A 2 14.93 5.04 -27.75
C LYS A 2 13.87 4.67 -28.78
N ASP A 3 12.94 3.78 -28.43
CA ASP A 3 11.83 3.44 -29.30
C ASP A 3 10.83 4.60 -29.29
N GLU A 4 11.01 5.55 -30.21
CA GLU A 4 10.26 6.82 -30.25
C GLU A 4 8.75 6.58 -30.33
N GLY A 5 8.31 5.49 -30.97
CA GLY A 5 6.89 5.12 -31.05
C GLY A 5 6.26 4.77 -29.70
N ILE A 6 7.02 4.15 -28.79
CA ILE A 6 6.53 3.82 -27.43
C ILE A 6 6.40 5.10 -26.60
N LEU A 7 7.38 6.01 -26.69
CA LEU A 7 7.35 7.28 -25.97
C LEU A 7 6.16 8.14 -26.40
N ASP A 8 5.89 8.23 -27.70
CA ASP A 8 4.78 9.03 -28.23
C ASP A 8 3.43 8.42 -27.86
N THR A 9 3.30 7.10 -27.91
CA THR A 9 2.10 6.40 -27.44
C THR A 9 1.86 6.66 -25.94
N ALA A 10 2.91 6.62 -25.12
CA ALA A 10 2.81 6.89 -23.70
C ALA A 10 2.41 8.34 -23.40
N LYS A 11 2.96 9.32 -24.13
CA LYS A 11 2.58 10.75 -24.00
C LYS A 11 1.14 11.01 -24.45
N ASP A 12 0.71 10.38 -25.53
CA ASP A 12 -0.67 10.46 -26.01
C ASP A 12 -1.64 9.91 -24.96
N LEU A 13 -1.34 8.74 -24.37
CA LEU A 13 -2.14 8.19 -23.28
C LEU A 13 -2.16 9.12 -22.06
N VAL A 14 -1.02 9.67 -21.65
CA VAL A 14 -0.93 10.64 -20.54
C VAL A 14 -1.84 11.85 -20.77
N THR A 15 -1.88 12.33 -22.02
CA THR A 15 -2.69 13.48 -22.43
C THR A 15 -4.17 13.13 -22.43
N LYS A 16 -4.56 12.04 -23.09
CA LYS A 16 -5.96 11.56 -23.15
C LYS A 16 -6.52 11.23 -21.78
N ALA A 17 -5.71 10.63 -20.92
CA ALA A 17 -6.10 10.28 -19.56
C ALA A 17 -6.02 11.47 -18.60
N GLN A 18 -5.53 12.64 -19.04
CA GLN A 18 -5.43 13.85 -18.22
C GLN A 18 -4.61 13.67 -16.94
N PHE A 19 -3.45 13.00 -17.03
CA PHE A 19 -2.54 12.93 -15.89
C PHE A 19 -1.96 14.31 -15.56
N ALA A 20 -1.52 14.48 -14.31
CA ALA A 20 -0.94 15.73 -13.83
C ALA A 20 0.29 16.19 -14.63
N GLN A 21 0.55 17.51 -14.59
CA GLN A 21 1.72 18.10 -15.23
C GLN A 21 3.01 17.44 -14.72
N GLY A 22 3.92 17.11 -15.64
CA GLY A 22 5.20 16.46 -15.33
C GLY A 22 5.31 15.00 -15.77
N TRP A 23 4.19 14.28 -15.97
CA TRP A 23 4.20 12.90 -16.47
C TRP A 23 4.92 12.77 -17.82
N THR A 24 4.65 13.67 -18.77
CA THR A 24 5.28 13.69 -20.10
C THR A 24 6.79 13.93 -20.03
N ARG A 25 7.24 14.78 -19.10
CA ARG A 25 8.67 15.05 -18.86
C ARG A 25 9.38 13.78 -18.38
N VAL A 26 8.82 13.14 -17.35
CA VAL A 26 9.47 11.97 -16.73
C VAL A 26 9.47 10.75 -17.66
N LEU A 27 8.46 10.61 -18.53
CA LEU A 27 8.50 9.63 -19.63
C LEU A 27 9.65 9.91 -20.61
N GLY A 28 9.88 11.17 -20.96
CA GLY A 28 10.99 11.59 -21.84
C GLY A 28 12.38 11.36 -21.25
N GLU A 29 12.48 11.41 -19.91
CA GLU A 29 13.67 11.04 -19.13
C GLU A 29 13.90 9.52 -19.11
N GLY A 30 12.94 8.71 -19.56
CA GLY A 30 13.08 7.26 -19.70
C GLY A 30 12.89 6.49 -18.40
N ASN A 31 12.15 7.04 -17.43
CA ASN A 31 11.92 6.35 -16.16
C ASN A 31 10.98 5.13 -16.36
N PRO A 32 11.48 3.89 -16.18
CA PRO A 32 10.71 2.68 -16.51
C PRO A 32 9.46 2.49 -15.65
N TYR A 33 9.43 3.02 -14.43
CA TYR A 33 8.29 2.84 -13.53
C TYR A 33 7.03 3.58 -14.00
N TYR A 34 7.18 4.69 -14.73
CA TYR A 34 6.03 5.39 -15.33
C TYR A 34 5.44 4.58 -16.48
N TYR A 35 6.28 3.93 -17.29
CA TYR A 35 5.81 3.03 -18.35
C TYR A 35 5.08 1.82 -17.75
N ILE A 36 5.62 1.21 -16.69
CA ILE A 36 4.94 0.12 -15.97
C ILE A 36 3.60 0.60 -15.43
N ALA A 37 3.53 1.80 -14.86
CA ALA A 37 2.29 2.34 -14.33
C ALA A 37 1.24 2.59 -15.41
N LEU A 38 1.64 3.14 -16.57
CA LEU A 38 0.75 3.30 -17.72
C LEU A 38 0.29 1.96 -18.28
N PHE A 39 1.20 1.00 -18.42
CA PHE A 39 0.85 -0.35 -18.87
C PHE A 39 -0.17 -1.00 -17.94
N PHE A 40 0.06 -0.95 -16.63
CA PHE A 40 -0.88 -1.40 -15.60
C PHE A 40 -2.25 -0.74 -15.76
N ALA A 41 -2.29 0.57 -16.02
CA ALA A 41 -3.53 1.32 -16.23
C ALA A 41 -4.34 0.86 -17.45
N GLN A 42 -3.74 0.12 -18.38
CA GLN A 42 -4.43 -0.39 -19.57
C GLN A 42 -4.95 -1.83 -19.41
N LEU A 43 -4.63 -2.52 -18.30
CA LEU A 43 -5.00 -3.92 -18.08
C LEU A 43 -6.47 -4.06 -17.64
N ARG A 44 -7.39 -4.06 -18.60
CA ARG A 44 -8.85 -4.15 -18.37
C ARG A 44 -9.34 -5.49 -17.81
N ASN A 45 -8.59 -6.56 -18.06
CA ASN A 45 -8.95 -7.92 -17.64
C ASN A 45 -8.14 -8.42 -16.44
N LEU A 46 -7.37 -7.55 -15.78
CA LEU A 46 -6.51 -7.94 -14.66
C LEU A 46 -7.37 -8.44 -13.49
N GLN A 47 -7.12 -9.66 -13.04
CA GLN A 47 -7.83 -10.30 -11.92
C GLN A 47 -7.01 -10.35 -10.64
N SER A 48 -5.70 -10.49 -10.79
CA SER A 48 -4.75 -10.60 -9.70
C SER A 48 -3.48 -9.84 -10.03
N ILE A 49 -2.89 -9.19 -9.04
CA ILE A 49 -1.55 -8.60 -9.15
C ILE A 49 -0.71 -8.96 -7.92
N ARG A 50 0.55 -9.30 -8.17
CA ARG A 50 1.57 -9.43 -7.13
C ARG A 50 2.64 -8.37 -7.38
N LEU A 51 2.89 -7.56 -6.36
CA LEU A 51 3.81 -6.44 -6.42
C LEU A 51 5.00 -6.74 -5.53
N ASP A 52 6.22 -6.63 -6.07
CA ASP A 52 7.40 -6.65 -5.22
C ASP A 52 7.49 -5.39 -4.36
N TYR A 53 8.41 -5.41 -3.40
CA TYR A 53 8.63 -4.28 -2.51
C TYR A 53 8.94 -2.97 -3.25
N VAL A 54 9.63 -3.02 -4.41
CA VAL A 54 10.01 -1.83 -5.17
C VAL A 54 8.77 -1.21 -5.81
N LEU A 55 7.92 -1.99 -6.47
CA LEU A 55 6.69 -1.49 -7.09
C LEU A 55 5.62 -1.11 -6.05
N ALA A 56 5.64 -1.76 -4.89
CA ALA A 56 4.77 -1.44 -3.77
C ALA A 56 5.15 -0.13 -3.06
N ARG A 57 6.45 0.12 -2.86
CA ARG A 57 6.95 1.21 -2.01
C ARG A 57 7.61 2.34 -2.77
N ASN A 58 8.39 2.05 -3.81
CA ASN A 58 9.13 3.10 -4.50
C ASN A 58 8.18 3.94 -5.36
N TYR A 59 8.14 5.22 -5.02
CA TYR A 59 7.48 6.32 -5.73
C TYR A 59 5.95 6.28 -5.84
N GLY A 60 5.32 5.13 -5.55
CA GLY A 60 3.88 4.99 -5.52
C GLY A 60 3.19 5.19 -6.89
N TYR A 61 3.93 5.17 -8.00
CA TYR A 61 3.36 5.45 -9.31
C TYR A 61 2.16 4.58 -9.65
N LEU A 62 2.18 3.30 -9.25
CA LEU A 62 1.04 2.39 -9.44
C LEU A 62 -0.18 2.82 -8.64
N GLY A 63 -0.05 3.12 -7.35
CA GLY A 63 -1.20 3.56 -6.57
C GLY A 63 -1.68 4.97 -6.92
N HIS A 64 -0.81 5.88 -7.38
CA HIS A 64 -1.21 7.16 -7.96
C HIS A 64 -2.00 6.98 -9.25
N THR A 65 -1.51 6.10 -10.13
CA THR A 65 -2.18 5.77 -11.39
C THR A 65 -3.52 5.10 -11.14
N LEU A 66 -3.57 4.16 -10.19
CA LEU A 66 -4.79 3.51 -9.77
C LEU A 66 -5.79 4.52 -9.20
N LYS A 67 -5.33 5.41 -8.31
CA LYS A 67 -6.16 6.47 -7.74
C LYS A 67 -6.72 7.36 -8.85
N HIS A 68 -5.88 7.76 -9.81
CA HIS A 68 -6.30 8.58 -10.94
C HIS A 68 -7.34 7.85 -11.79
N ALA A 69 -7.07 6.60 -12.17
CA ALA A 69 -7.97 5.76 -12.95
C ALA A 69 -9.34 5.57 -12.28
N LEU A 70 -9.38 5.39 -10.96
CA LEU A 70 -10.62 5.16 -10.22
C LEU A 70 -11.40 6.45 -9.89
N LEU A 71 -10.71 7.59 -9.78
CA LEU A 71 -11.31 8.80 -9.20
C LEU A 71 -11.53 9.94 -10.17
N THR A 72 -10.58 10.17 -11.09
CA THR A 72 -10.43 11.44 -11.82
C THR A 72 -10.22 11.28 -13.32
N ALA A 73 -9.76 10.12 -13.79
CA ALA A 73 -9.55 9.88 -15.21
C ALA A 73 -10.88 9.89 -16.00
N PRO A 74 -10.87 10.36 -17.25
CA PRO A 74 -12.03 10.24 -18.14
C PRO A 74 -12.43 8.76 -18.33
N ALA A 75 -13.73 8.52 -18.47
CA ALA A 75 -14.27 7.18 -18.68
C ALA A 75 -13.64 6.50 -19.91
N ASP A 76 -13.47 5.18 -19.82
CA ASP A 76 -12.97 4.31 -20.88
C ASP A 76 -11.55 4.56 -21.41
N ILE A 77 -10.82 5.54 -20.86
CA ILE A 77 -9.41 5.76 -21.21
C ILE A 77 -8.49 4.82 -20.42
N LEU A 78 -8.70 4.72 -19.11
CA LEU A 78 -7.97 3.82 -18.22
C LEU A 78 -8.86 2.67 -17.77
N SER A 79 -8.24 1.57 -17.35
CA SER A 79 -8.92 0.43 -16.74
C SER A 79 -9.68 0.88 -15.49
N SER A 80 -10.93 0.45 -15.38
CA SER A 80 -11.72 0.60 -14.16
C SER A 80 -11.41 -0.48 -13.12
N PHE A 81 -10.55 -1.45 -13.47
CA PHE A 81 -10.14 -2.57 -12.61
C PHE A 81 -11.32 -3.36 -12.00
N ASN A 82 -12.43 -3.44 -12.74
CA ASN A 82 -13.65 -4.15 -12.34
C ASN A 82 -13.53 -5.68 -12.24
N LYS A 83 -12.36 -6.23 -12.53
CA LYS A 83 -12.05 -7.66 -12.37
C LYS A 83 -10.94 -7.91 -11.35
N LEU A 84 -10.24 -6.87 -10.90
CA LEU A 84 -9.10 -7.00 -10.00
C LEU A 84 -9.58 -7.32 -8.59
N ALA A 85 -9.50 -8.61 -8.24
CA ALA A 85 -10.00 -9.15 -6.99
C ALA A 85 -8.88 -9.42 -5.98
N VAL A 86 -7.65 -9.65 -6.45
CA VAL A 86 -6.52 -10.04 -5.60
C VAL A 86 -5.35 -9.09 -5.79
N VAL A 87 -4.89 -8.50 -4.70
CA VAL A 87 -3.69 -7.66 -4.65
C VAL A 87 -2.78 -8.20 -3.56
N GLU A 88 -1.60 -8.68 -3.96
CA GLU A 88 -0.60 -9.24 -3.08
C GLU A 88 0.68 -8.40 -3.11
N TYR A 89 1.34 -8.29 -1.96
CA TYR A 89 2.67 -7.71 -1.86
C TYR A 89 3.68 -8.81 -1.54
N ASP A 90 4.68 -8.98 -2.39
CA ASP A 90 5.81 -9.83 -2.11
C ASP A 90 6.74 -9.11 -1.13
N GLY A 91 6.50 -9.40 0.16
CA GLY A 91 7.02 -8.66 1.30
C GLY A 91 8.39 -9.10 1.81
N TYR A 92 9.17 -9.85 1.04
CA TYR A 92 10.55 -10.16 1.45
C TYR A 92 11.50 -9.04 1.04
N LEU A 93 11.72 -8.08 1.95
CA LEU A 93 12.99 -7.38 2.01
C LEU A 93 13.99 -8.35 2.67
N PRO A 94 15.08 -8.76 1.99
CA PRO A 94 16.18 -9.40 2.69
C PRO A 94 16.61 -8.52 3.86
N ALA A 95 16.89 -9.11 5.04
CA ALA A 95 17.37 -8.36 6.21
C ALA A 95 18.61 -7.49 5.92
N ASN A 96 19.26 -7.74 4.79
CA ASN A 96 20.48 -7.09 4.31
C ASN A 96 20.18 -5.89 3.39
N PHE A 97 18.91 -5.56 3.13
CA PHE A 97 18.51 -4.37 2.36
C PHE A 97 18.66 -3.09 3.21
N HIS A 98 19.77 -2.99 3.93
CA HIS A 98 20.30 -1.73 4.39
C HIS A 98 20.84 -1.01 3.18
N ILE A 99 20.45 0.26 3.03
CA ILE A 99 20.96 1.18 2.03
C ILE A 99 22.45 1.43 2.35
N ALA A 100 23.31 0.47 2.03
CA ALA A 100 24.73 0.65 1.94
C ALA A 100 25.00 1.15 0.52
N ASN A 101 24.91 2.45 0.32
CA ASN A 101 25.60 3.06 -0.81
C ASN A 101 26.47 4.21 -0.28
N PRO A 102 27.73 3.93 0.13
CA PRO A 102 28.65 4.95 0.62
C PRO A 102 29.18 5.88 -0.49
N GLY A 103 28.81 5.69 -1.77
CA GLY A 103 29.39 6.50 -2.85
C GLY A 103 28.76 6.38 -4.25
N GLY A 104 27.56 5.84 -4.41
CA GLY A 104 26.94 5.65 -5.73
C GLY A 104 25.59 6.35 -5.81
N THR A 105 25.32 7.00 -6.94
CA THR A 105 24.04 7.61 -7.33
C THR A 105 22.83 6.94 -6.70
N ASN A 106 22.00 7.72 -5.99
CA ASN A 106 20.71 7.28 -5.46
C ASN A 106 19.78 6.88 -6.63
N LEU A 107 19.93 5.66 -7.15
CA LEU A 107 18.94 5.01 -8.02
C LEU A 107 17.62 4.77 -7.27
N TYR A 108 17.70 4.79 -5.94
CA TYR A 108 16.57 4.85 -5.02
C TYR A 108 16.48 6.28 -4.48
N LEU A 109 16.02 7.21 -5.31
CA LEU A 109 15.62 8.53 -4.82
C LEU A 109 14.66 8.27 -3.65
N ARG A 110 14.93 8.94 -2.53
CA ARG A 110 14.09 8.96 -1.34
C ARG A 110 12.63 9.01 -1.80
N PRO A 111 11.74 8.10 -1.34
CA PRO A 111 10.34 8.19 -1.69
C PRO A 111 9.91 9.61 -1.35
N GLU A 112 9.46 10.37 -2.35
CA GLU A 112 8.97 11.71 -2.09
C GLU A 112 7.88 11.62 -1.02
N PRO A 113 7.74 12.59 -0.12
CA PRO A 113 6.75 12.57 0.97
C PRO A 113 5.28 12.40 0.50
N TRP A 114 5.05 12.35 -0.81
CA TRP A 114 3.81 12.11 -1.54
C TRP A 114 3.59 10.64 -1.95
N CYS A 115 4.45 9.69 -1.56
CA CYS A 115 4.31 8.26 -1.86
C CYS A 115 3.21 7.56 -1.04
N GLN A 116 2.05 8.21 -0.89
CA GLN A 116 0.85 7.68 -0.23
C GLN A 116 -0.03 6.98 -1.27
N THR A 117 0.07 5.66 -1.33
CA THR A 117 -0.41 4.90 -2.48
C THR A 117 -1.01 3.54 -2.13
N SER A 118 -1.03 3.18 -0.83
CA SER A 118 -1.76 1.99 -0.38
C SER A 118 -3.28 2.19 -0.44
N LEU A 119 -3.72 3.45 -0.40
CA LEU A 119 -5.14 3.81 -0.37
C LEU A 119 -5.94 3.35 -1.57
N ALA A 120 -5.36 3.51 -2.75
CA ALA A 120 -6.06 3.27 -3.99
C ALA A 120 -6.51 1.83 -4.13
N TRP A 121 -5.79 0.88 -3.52
CA TRP A 121 -6.12 -0.54 -3.54
C TRP A 121 -7.41 -0.83 -2.78
N PHE A 122 -7.69 -0.12 -1.69
CA PHE A 122 -8.97 -0.25 -0.97
C PHE A 122 -10.18 0.27 -1.76
N LEU A 123 -9.94 1.04 -2.84
CA LEU A 123 -11.00 1.60 -3.67
C LEU A 123 -11.37 0.69 -4.86
N LEU A 124 -10.71 -0.46 -5.00
CA LEU A 124 -10.98 -1.40 -6.07
C LEU A 124 -12.41 -1.99 -5.95
N PRO A 125 -13.22 -1.94 -7.02
CA PRO A 125 -14.64 -2.28 -6.97
C PRO A 125 -14.91 -3.77 -6.72
N SER A 126 -13.98 -4.64 -7.09
CA SER A 126 -14.13 -6.10 -7.02
C SER A 126 -13.16 -6.75 -6.05
N LEU A 127 -12.54 -5.96 -5.16
CA LEU A 127 -11.51 -6.43 -4.25
C LEU A 127 -12.04 -7.48 -3.27
N GLN A 128 -11.37 -8.62 -3.21
CA GLN A 128 -11.67 -9.74 -2.31
C GLN A 128 -10.49 -10.09 -1.40
N SER A 129 -9.26 -9.93 -1.89
CA SER A 129 -8.04 -10.16 -1.13
C SER A 129 -7.10 -8.99 -1.29
N LEU A 130 -6.72 -8.37 -0.17
CA LEU A 130 -5.76 -7.28 -0.13
C LEU A 130 -4.68 -7.59 0.89
N GLU A 131 -3.45 -7.66 0.40
CA GLU A 131 -2.26 -7.42 1.21
C GLU A 131 -1.92 -5.94 1.09
N ALA A 132 -1.52 -5.26 2.18
CA ALA A 132 -1.07 -3.86 2.15
C ALA A 132 -0.20 -3.45 3.34
N ARG A 133 0.69 -2.49 3.11
CA ARG A 133 1.23 -1.67 4.20
C ARG A 133 0.33 -0.44 4.35
N VAL A 134 -0.04 -0.12 5.58
CA VAL A 134 -0.97 0.98 5.86
C VAL A 134 -0.35 1.95 6.86
N GLU A 135 -0.22 3.21 6.44
CA GLU A 135 0.19 4.31 7.30
C GLU A 135 -1.04 5.04 7.90
N ASP A 136 -0.85 5.69 9.04
CA ASP A 136 -1.93 6.35 9.78
C ASP A 136 -2.65 7.44 8.96
N ARG A 137 -1.87 8.25 8.24
CA ARG A 137 -2.38 9.31 7.36
C ARG A 137 -3.18 8.73 6.21
N GLU A 138 -2.68 7.67 5.59
CA GLU A 138 -3.39 6.99 4.50
C GLU A 138 -4.76 6.52 5.01
N LEU A 139 -4.78 5.77 6.10
CA LEU A 139 -6.05 5.24 6.61
C LEU A 139 -7.05 6.33 6.99
N ARG A 140 -6.57 7.46 7.53
CA ARG A 140 -7.43 8.63 7.78
C ARG A 140 -8.08 9.13 6.49
N ASP A 141 -7.29 9.31 5.43
CA ASP A 141 -7.76 9.86 4.17
C ASP A 141 -8.75 8.88 3.49
N LEU A 142 -8.55 7.56 3.60
CA LEU A 142 -9.55 6.54 3.20
C LEU A 142 -10.87 6.74 3.93
N LEU A 143 -10.81 6.84 5.26
CA LEU A 143 -11.99 6.93 6.11
C LEU A 143 -12.78 8.21 5.81
N THR A 144 -12.10 9.33 5.52
CA THR A 144 -12.75 10.56 5.06
C THR A 144 -13.45 10.38 3.72
N MET A 145 -12.84 9.64 2.77
CA MET A 145 -13.45 9.38 1.46
C MET A 145 -14.68 8.46 1.52
N VAL A 146 -14.68 7.47 2.40
CA VAL A 146 -15.76 6.46 2.47
C VAL A 146 -16.86 6.80 3.48
N LYS A 147 -16.61 7.70 4.45
CA LYS A 147 -17.61 8.14 5.44
C LYS A 147 -18.04 9.61 5.29
N GLY A 148 -17.39 10.38 4.42
CA GLY A 148 -17.65 11.82 4.27
C GLY A 148 -18.99 12.16 3.60
N PRO A 149 -19.36 13.45 3.53
CA PRO A 149 -20.59 13.91 2.89
C PRO A 149 -20.64 13.59 1.38
N ASN A 150 -19.48 13.40 0.75
CA ASN A 150 -19.33 12.93 -0.62
C ASN A 150 -18.92 11.45 -0.67
N ALA A 151 -19.33 10.65 0.31
CA ALA A 151 -18.97 9.24 0.41
C ALA A 151 -19.35 8.52 -0.88
N ARG A 152 -18.34 8.12 -1.64
CA ARG A 152 -18.54 7.19 -2.73
C ARG A 152 -18.75 5.81 -2.11
N THR A 153 -19.79 5.10 -2.53
CA THR A 153 -20.15 3.75 -2.07
C THR A 153 -19.10 2.73 -2.50
N HIS A 154 -17.94 2.75 -1.84
CA HIS A 154 -16.92 1.73 -2.03
C HIS A 154 -17.22 0.57 -1.09
N ASN A 155 -17.57 -0.56 -1.67
CA ASN A 155 -18.02 -1.70 -0.89
C ASN A 155 -16.84 -2.55 -0.42
N LEU A 156 -16.20 -2.14 0.67
CA LEU A 156 -15.27 -3.01 1.42
C LEU A 156 -15.95 -4.26 2.00
N ALA A 157 -17.28 -4.39 1.91
CA ALA A 157 -17.98 -5.60 2.34
C ALA A 157 -17.77 -6.81 1.41
N HIS A 158 -17.08 -6.67 0.27
CA HIS A 158 -16.65 -7.85 -0.52
C HIS A 158 -15.27 -8.37 -0.09
N LEU A 159 -14.52 -7.62 0.72
CA LEU A 159 -13.21 -8.01 1.18
C LEU A 159 -13.32 -9.23 2.12
N ARG A 160 -12.64 -10.32 1.73
CA ARG A 160 -12.58 -11.60 2.47
C ARG A 160 -11.26 -11.79 3.19
N ARG A 161 -10.14 -11.39 2.55
CA ARG A 161 -8.79 -11.47 3.12
C ARG A 161 -8.18 -10.09 3.20
N LEU A 162 -7.69 -9.73 4.39
CA LEU A 162 -6.94 -8.50 4.63
C LEU A 162 -5.65 -8.83 5.37
N VAL A 163 -4.52 -8.51 4.76
CA VAL A 163 -3.19 -8.66 5.34
C VAL A 163 -2.55 -7.29 5.43
N ILE A 164 -2.54 -6.70 6.62
CA ILE A 164 -1.85 -5.45 6.86
C ILE A 164 -0.44 -5.76 7.38
N ARG A 165 0.59 -5.50 6.57
CA ARG A 165 1.99 -5.66 6.96
C ARG A 165 2.57 -4.34 7.43
N GLY A 166 3.10 -4.32 8.64
CA GLY A 166 3.77 -3.15 9.21
C GLY A 166 2.89 -1.91 9.30
N CYS A 167 1.69 -2.10 9.82
CA CYS A 167 0.74 -1.06 10.14
C CYS A 167 1.33 -0.08 11.15
N ARG A 168 1.26 1.22 10.83
CA ARG A 168 1.60 2.31 11.74
C ARG A 168 0.38 3.18 12.07
N ALA A 169 -0.81 2.74 11.71
CA ALA A 169 -2.05 3.44 12.03
C ALA A 169 -2.42 3.29 13.51
N LYS A 170 -3.06 4.31 14.07
CA LYS A 170 -3.64 4.25 15.41
C LYS A 170 -4.76 3.22 15.47
N GLU A 171 -4.91 2.57 16.62
CA GLU A 171 -5.85 1.47 16.87
C GLU A 171 -7.29 1.89 16.59
N LYS A 172 -7.66 3.14 16.92
CA LYS A 172 -8.97 3.71 16.56
C LYS A 172 -9.23 3.66 15.05
N ARG A 173 -8.25 4.00 14.22
CA ARG A 173 -8.40 3.99 12.76
C ARG A 173 -8.45 2.56 12.22
N ILE A 174 -7.67 1.65 12.80
CA ILE A 174 -7.76 0.21 12.48
C ILE A 174 -9.16 -0.31 12.80
N ALA A 175 -9.69 -0.01 13.99
CA ALA A 175 -11.04 -0.39 14.38
C ALA A 175 -12.11 0.17 13.42
N GLU A 176 -11.94 1.42 12.98
CA GLU A 176 -12.81 2.02 11.97
C GLU A 176 -12.73 1.31 10.62
N LEU A 177 -11.54 0.93 10.15
CA LEU A 177 -11.38 0.10 8.95
C LEU A 177 -12.10 -1.22 9.08
N LEU A 178 -11.88 -1.93 10.20
CA LEU A 178 -12.48 -3.23 10.47
C LEU A 178 -14.02 -3.15 10.50
N SER A 179 -14.58 -2.02 10.94
CA SER A 179 -16.03 -1.78 10.91
C SER A 179 -16.63 -1.75 9.49
N LEU A 180 -15.81 -1.43 8.48
CA LEU A 180 -16.19 -1.35 7.07
C LEU A 180 -16.00 -2.71 6.35
N THR A 181 -15.21 -3.62 6.92
CA THR A 181 -14.83 -4.89 6.32
C THR A 181 -15.49 -6.08 7.02
N ARG A 182 -16.82 -6.02 7.19
CA ARG A 182 -17.58 -6.99 8.00
C ARG A 182 -17.61 -8.41 7.43
N SER A 183 -17.24 -8.58 6.17
CA SER A 183 -17.25 -9.87 5.46
C SER A 183 -15.92 -10.62 5.51
N ILE A 184 -14.92 -10.05 6.20
CA ILE A 184 -13.59 -10.66 6.32
C ILE A 184 -13.70 -12.01 7.02
N THR A 185 -13.01 -12.98 6.42
CA THR A 185 -12.80 -14.32 6.95
C THR A 185 -11.34 -14.57 7.33
N SER A 186 -10.39 -13.83 6.75
CA SER A 186 -8.96 -13.95 7.04
C SER A 186 -8.34 -12.57 7.30
N LEU A 187 -7.76 -12.39 8.48
CA LEU A 187 -7.15 -11.13 8.91
C LEU A 187 -5.73 -11.38 9.42
N HIS A 188 -4.75 -10.70 8.82
CA HIS A 188 -3.43 -10.53 9.41
C HIS A 188 -3.19 -9.06 9.74
N LEU A 189 -2.82 -8.78 10.99
CA LEU A 189 -2.45 -7.45 11.47
C LEU A 189 -1.00 -7.46 11.98
N GLY A 190 -0.04 -7.10 11.14
CA GLY A 190 1.32 -6.81 11.54
C GLY A 190 1.44 -5.35 11.99
N LEU A 191 1.66 -5.10 13.28
CA LEU A 191 1.79 -3.77 13.85
C LEU A 191 3.28 -3.43 14.02
N ASP A 192 3.70 -2.28 13.47
CA ASP A 192 5.08 -1.80 13.58
C ASP A 192 5.20 -0.76 14.71
N SER A 193 6.18 -0.95 15.60
CA SER A 193 6.72 0.18 16.39
C SER A 193 7.66 1.02 15.52
N TRP A 194 7.76 2.31 15.82
CA TRP A 194 8.84 3.12 15.26
C TRP A 194 9.28 4.19 16.26
N TYR A 195 10.56 4.52 16.20
CA TYR A 195 11.18 5.59 16.97
C TYR A 195 11.28 6.84 16.12
N SER A 196 10.95 8.00 16.70
CA SER A 196 11.30 9.28 16.10
C SER A 196 12.82 9.37 15.93
N ARG A 197 13.23 10.12 14.91
CA ARG A 197 14.63 10.27 14.50
C ARG A 197 15.54 10.78 15.64
N ASP A 198 14.94 11.43 16.63
CA ASP A 198 15.62 12.06 17.76
C ASP A 198 15.63 11.16 19.01
N GLY A 199 15.18 9.90 18.91
CA GLY A 199 15.16 8.93 20.02
C GLY A 199 14.14 9.24 21.13
N GLN A 200 13.45 10.38 21.08
CA GLN A 200 12.60 10.85 22.18
C GLN A 200 11.14 10.39 22.10
N ALA A 201 10.61 10.05 20.92
CA ALA A 201 9.23 9.59 20.78
C ALA A 201 9.21 8.18 20.19
N SER A 202 8.90 7.19 21.04
CA SER A 202 8.52 5.86 20.57
C SER A 202 7.01 5.85 20.33
N MET A 203 6.58 5.56 19.10
CA MET A 203 5.20 5.15 18.92
C MET A 203 5.12 3.68 19.37
N LYS A 204 4.63 3.49 20.59
CA LYS A 204 4.34 2.15 21.10
C LYS A 204 3.17 1.59 20.29
N PRO A 205 3.29 0.40 19.69
CA PRO A 205 2.12 -0.28 19.16
C PRO A 205 1.19 -0.62 20.34
N LEU A 206 -0.12 -0.63 20.10
CA LEU A 206 -1.16 -1.03 21.07
C LEU A 206 -1.30 -0.10 22.28
N THR A 207 -1.29 1.22 22.09
CA THR A 207 -1.64 2.18 23.15
C THR A 207 -3.11 2.11 23.57
N ASP A 208 -3.99 1.74 22.64
CA ASP A 208 -5.42 1.49 22.88
C ASP A 208 -5.81 0.09 22.42
N GLY A 209 -5.26 -0.91 23.10
CA GLY A 209 -5.57 -2.32 22.84
C GLY A 209 -7.04 -2.65 23.03
N THR A 210 -7.74 -1.96 23.94
CA THR A 210 -9.18 -2.19 24.20
C THR A 210 -10.03 -1.87 22.98
N THR A 211 -9.77 -0.76 22.29
CA THR A 211 -10.48 -0.41 21.06
C THR A 211 -10.24 -1.44 19.96
N LEU A 212 -9.00 -1.90 19.79
CA LEU A 212 -8.69 -2.94 18.81
C LEU A 212 -9.40 -4.25 19.16
N LEU A 213 -9.33 -4.71 20.41
CA LEU A 213 -10.00 -5.93 20.87
C LEU A 213 -11.50 -5.88 20.64
N LYS A 214 -12.17 -4.77 20.99
CA LYS A 214 -13.61 -4.59 20.73
C LYS A 214 -13.94 -4.73 19.25
N SER A 215 -13.11 -4.15 18.37
CA SER A 215 -13.32 -4.25 16.93
C SER A 215 -13.14 -5.67 16.39
N LEU A 216 -12.17 -6.43 16.92
CA LEU A 216 -11.97 -7.84 16.57
C LEU A 216 -13.14 -8.70 17.07
N PHE A 217 -13.66 -8.44 18.27
CA PHE A 217 -14.85 -9.11 18.79
C PHE A 217 -16.07 -8.94 17.89
N ASN A 218 -16.21 -7.80 17.20
CA ASN A 218 -17.29 -7.57 16.25
C ASN A 218 -17.18 -8.45 14.98
N LEU A 219 -16.00 -9.01 14.70
CA LEU A 219 -15.75 -9.91 13.56
C LEU A 219 -15.83 -11.40 13.95
N LYS A 220 -16.12 -11.73 15.21
CA LYS A 220 -16.11 -13.12 15.73
C LYS A 220 -16.98 -14.10 14.93
N GLY A 221 -18.06 -13.59 14.30
CA GLY A 221 -19.00 -14.41 13.53
C GLY A 221 -18.53 -14.72 12.10
N THR A 222 -17.56 -13.99 11.57
CA THR A 222 -17.09 -14.14 10.19
C THR A 222 -15.64 -14.59 10.10
N LEU A 223 -14.82 -14.21 11.08
CA LEU A 223 -13.38 -14.45 11.09
C LEU A 223 -13.06 -15.94 11.33
N ARG A 224 -12.28 -16.52 10.43
CA ARG A 224 -11.79 -17.91 10.47
C ARG A 224 -10.29 -17.94 10.77
N ASP A 225 -9.53 -17.06 10.12
CA ASP A 225 -8.09 -16.96 10.28
C ASP A 225 -7.73 -15.61 10.87
N LEU A 226 -7.05 -15.62 12.02
CA LEU A 226 -6.54 -14.43 12.66
C LEU A 226 -5.04 -14.60 12.95
N SER A 227 -4.25 -13.66 12.46
CA SER A 227 -2.84 -13.54 12.77
C SER A 227 -2.54 -12.11 13.21
N ILE A 228 -1.81 -11.95 14.32
CA ILE A 228 -1.39 -10.63 14.82
C ILE A 228 0.12 -10.70 15.02
N GLY A 229 0.85 -9.82 14.34
CA GLY A 229 2.30 -9.67 14.47
C GLY A 229 2.64 -8.36 15.16
N LEU A 230 3.67 -8.38 16.01
CA LEU A 230 4.24 -7.18 16.63
C LEU A 230 5.70 -7.06 16.21
N ASN A 231 6.00 -6.08 15.36
CA ASN A 231 7.36 -5.78 14.96
C ASN A 231 7.90 -4.67 15.85
N LEU A 232 8.75 -5.05 16.79
CA LEU A 232 9.47 -4.12 17.63
C LEU A 232 10.80 -3.77 16.96
N LEU A 233 10.85 -2.63 16.26
CA LEU A 233 12.11 -2.12 15.73
C LEU A 233 12.93 -1.56 16.89
N SER A 234 13.77 -2.36 17.54
CA SER A 234 14.72 -1.84 18.53
C SER A 234 15.88 -1.14 17.81
N THR A 235 16.04 0.16 18.06
CA THR A 235 17.30 0.85 17.76
C THR A 235 18.24 0.69 18.95
N GLN A 236 18.74 -0.52 19.17
CA GLN A 236 20.00 -0.71 19.87
C GLN A 236 20.99 -1.31 18.88
N VAL A 237 21.46 -0.44 17.98
CA VAL A 237 22.74 -0.67 17.28
C VAL A 237 23.80 0.03 18.13
N THR A 238 24.12 -0.57 19.27
CA THR A 238 25.35 -0.33 20.03
C THR A 238 25.69 -1.67 20.66
N ASP A 239 26.25 -2.55 19.84
CA ASP A 239 27.07 -3.73 20.15
C ASP A 239 26.72 -4.86 19.19
N SER A 240 27.71 -5.22 18.38
CA SER A 240 27.68 -6.18 17.28
C SER A 240 27.39 -7.64 17.70
N ASN A 241 26.87 -7.90 18.91
CA ASN A 241 26.66 -9.25 19.44
C ASN A 241 25.25 -9.52 20.01
N SER A 242 24.26 -8.63 19.85
CA SER A 242 22.94 -8.83 20.48
C SER A 242 21.73 -8.50 19.59
N LEU A 243 21.83 -8.70 18.27
CA LEU A 243 20.65 -8.75 17.40
C LEU A 243 19.92 -10.09 17.58
N LYS A 244 19.19 -10.27 18.68
CA LYS A 244 17.97 -11.09 18.63
C LYS A 244 16.88 -10.26 17.97
N VAL A 245 16.95 -10.15 16.65
CA VAL A 245 15.76 -9.76 15.89
C VAL A 245 14.78 -10.92 16.09
N CYS A 246 13.74 -10.71 16.88
CA CYS A 246 12.56 -11.57 16.84
C CYS A 246 11.83 -11.30 15.51
N LEU A 247 12.48 -11.65 14.39
CA LEU A 247 11.75 -11.99 13.19
C LEU A 247 11.03 -13.28 13.54
N ALA A 248 9.72 -13.20 13.77
CA ALA A 248 8.91 -14.38 13.53
C ALA A 248 8.86 -14.53 12.00
N PRO A 249 9.59 -15.47 11.37
CA PRO A 249 9.40 -15.75 9.96
C PRO A 249 7.95 -16.20 9.80
N PHE A 250 7.16 -15.41 9.09
CA PHE A 250 5.83 -15.84 8.68
C PHE A 250 5.97 -16.59 7.36
N TYR A 251 6.01 -17.91 7.45
CA TYR A 251 5.68 -18.77 6.33
C TYR A 251 4.17 -18.71 6.17
N GLY A 252 3.69 -17.98 5.16
CA GLY A 252 2.27 -17.80 4.91
C GLY A 252 1.55 -19.12 4.69
N PHE A 253 0.30 -19.18 5.17
CA PHE A 253 -0.68 -20.17 4.73
C PHE A 253 -1.10 -19.87 3.28
#